data_AF-A0A4U9WAA5-F1
#
_entry.id   AF-A0A4U9WAA5-F1
#
_cell.length_a   1.000
_cell.length_b   1.000
_cell.length_c   1.000
_cell.angle_alpha   90.00
_cell.angle_beta   90.00
_cell.angle_gamma   90.00
#
_symmetry.space_group_name_H-M   'P 1'
#
loop_
_entity.id
_entity.type
_entity.pdbx_description
1 polymer ?
#
loop_
_entity_poly.entity_id
_entity_poly.type
_entity_poly.pdbx_seq_one_letter_code
_entity_poly.pdbx_strand_id
1 'polypeptide(L)'
;MPIAIRYFSGHGDICRKVIPFLSGLKKLRLIVNDLQHAILADQFLDGEIIVAGGELIRSHTALSGKALDSVIQQFTINHCILEASITDSSGILNIDQPLLASHYQRCLDKAQNKTAIITHLPIQASAIGTIGHLSQVDNLVTNRGVNEHYQQQLFESDFSIRYTNNECFTWANRENDRGIKGHLCQLASARWVSYRLNSFQKIIIRDSLSQASFLGRSPAGHRLFMPLKWRGLALAPRCLAAWAMMILAA
;
A
#
# COMPACT_ATOMS: atom_id res chain seq x y z
N MET A 1 22.98 18.09 -7.28
CA MET A 1 21.91 17.53 -8.13
C MET A 1 20.74 17.15 -7.23
N PRO A 2 19.47 17.41 -7.59
CA PRO A 2 18.35 17.11 -6.68
C PRO A 2 18.24 15.61 -6.47
N ILE A 3 18.15 15.18 -5.21
CA ILE A 3 18.08 13.77 -4.81
C ILE A 3 16.74 13.22 -5.32
N ALA A 4 16.77 12.17 -6.14
CA ALA A 4 15.58 11.46 -6.55
C ALA A 4 14.95 10.77 -5.33
N ILE A 5 13.66 10.97 -5.10
CA ILE A 5 12.92 10.33 -4.00
C ILE A 5 12.83 8.83 -4.34
N ARG A 6 13.33 7.98 -3.44
CA ARG A 6 13.27 6.52 -3.60
C ARG A 6 12.16 5.94 -2.75
N TYR A 7 11.17 5.37 -3.40
CA TYR A 7 10.00 4.80 -2.79
C TYR A 7 10.01 3.29 -2.98
N PHE A 8 9.89 2.52 -1.90
CA PHE A 8 9.73 1.08 -1.96
C PHE A 8 8.26 0.71 -1.75
N SER A 9 7.70 -0.08 -2.67
CA SER A 9 6.38 -0.68 -2.55
C SER A 9 6.52 -2.20 -2.46
N GLY A 10 6.11 -2.76 -1.32
CA GLY A 10 5.94 -4.21 -1.21
C GLY A 10 4.79 -4.74 -2.05
N HIS A 11 4.69 -6.06 -2.15
CA HIS A 11 3.58 -6.77 -2.78
C HIS A 11 2.26 -6.50 -2.06
N GLY A 12 1.16 -6.79 -2.75
CA GLY A 12 -0.19 -6.64 -2.23
C GLY A 12 -1.08 -5.76 -3.10
N ASP A 13 -2.38 -6.01 -3.02
CA ASP A 13 -3.39 -5.36 -3.87
C ASP A 13 -3.63 -3.89 -3.51
N ILE A 14 -3.46 -3.51 -2.24
CA ILE A 14 -3.63 -2.14 -1.77
C ILE A 14 -2.39 -1.31 -2.11
N CYS A 15 -1.18 -1.85 -1.93
CA CYS A 15 0.07 -1.26 -2.41
C CYS A 15 -0.01 -0.98 -3.92
N ARG A 16 -0.52 -1.93 -4.72
CA ARG A 16 -0.74 -1.71 -6.17
C ARG A 16 -1.61 -0.48 -6.44
N LYS A 17 -2.68 -0.29 -5.66
CA LYS A 17 -3.61 0.85 -5.80
C LYS A 17 -2.97 2.18 -5.43
N VAL A 18 -1.87 2.19 -4.69
CA VAL A 18 -1.14 3.42 -4.35
C VAL A 18 -0.39 3.98 -5.54
N ILE A 19 0.11 3.11 -6.43
CA ILE A 19 1.02 3.47 -7.52
C ILE A 19 0.51 4.62 -8.38
N PRO A 20 -0.75 4.65 -8.89
CA PRO A 20 -1.23 5.75 -9.72
C PRO A 20 -1.22 7.11 -9.00
N PHE A 21 -1.31 7.14 -7.67
CA PHE A 21 -1.25 8.38 -6.88
C PHE A 21 0.15 8.97 -6.79
N LEU A 22 1.18 8.20 -7.16
CA LEU A 22 2.57 8.66 -7.21
C LEU A 22 2.90 9.40 -8.51
N SER A 23 2.03 9.38 -9.52
CA SER A 23 2.24 9.99 -10.85
C SER A 23 2.54 11.50 -10.83
N GLY A 24 2.13 12.21 -9.77
CA GLY A 24 2.43 13.63 -9.58
C GLY A 24 3.84 13.93 -9.04
N LEU A 25 4.59 12.91 -8.62
CA LEU A 25 5.92 13.07 -8.04
C LEU A 25 6.99 13.19 -9.13
N LYS A 26 7.63 14.36 -9.21
CA LYS A 26 8.78 14.55 -10.10
C LYS A 26 10.02 13.87 -9.50
N LYS A 27 10.84 13.25 -10.37
CA LYS A 27 12.10 12.59 -9.97
C LYS A 27 11.89 11.46 -8.95
N LEU A 28 10.79 10.73 -9.11
CA LEU A 28 10.51 9.52 -8.35
C LEU A 28 11.32 8.35 -8.95
N ARG A 29 11.92 7.57 -8.05
CA ARG A 29 12.43 6.24 -8.35
C ARG A 29 11.64 5.23 -7.52
N LEU A 30 10.80 4.46 -8.19
CA LEU A 30 9.97 3.43 -7.57
C LEU A 30 10.70 2.09 -7.58
N ILE A 31 10.90 1.51 -6.42
CA ILE A 31 11.42 0.15 -6.24
C ILE A 31 10.23 -0.74 -5.90
N VAL A 32 10.02 -1.78 -6.71
CA VAL A 32 8.93 -2.75 -6.54
C VAL A 32 9.48 -4.16 -6.59
N ASN A 33 8.89 -5.07 -5.83
CA ASN A 33 9.18 -6.50 -5.94
C ASN A 33 7.98 -7.29 -6.47
N ASP A 34 7.03 -6.65 -7.16
CA ASP A 34 5.86 -7.30 -7.75
C ASP A 34 5.75 -6.91 -9.22
N LEU A 35 5.64 -7.90 -10.10
CA LEU A 35 5.56 -7.68 -11.55
C LEU A 35 4.31 -6.89 -11.95
N GLN A 36 3.18 -7.09 -11.26
CA GLN A 36 1.97 -6.33 -11.55
C GLN A 36 2.12 -4.87 -11.12
N HIS A 37 2.89 -4.61 -10.05
CA HIS A 37 3.22 -3.26 -9.63
C HIS A 37 4.13 -2.57 -10.65
N ALA A 38 5.13 -3.30 -11.17
CA ALA A 38 6.03 -2.79 -12.21
C ALA A 38 5.28 -2.40 -13.49
N ILE A 39 4.38 -3.28 -13.98
CA ILE A 39 3.55 -3.01 -15.16
C ILE A 39 2.64 -1.80 -14.93
N LEU A 40 2.04 -1.69 -13.75
CA LEU A 40 1.19 -0.55 -13.44
C LEU A 40 2.01 0.74 -13.31
N ALA A 41 3.18 0.69 -12.70
CA ALA A 41 4.06 1.83 -12.56
C ALA A 41 4.48 2.38 -13.94
N ASP A 42 4.84 1.50 -14.87
CA ASP A 42 5.25 1.88 -16.24
C ASP A 42 4.14 2.64 -16.99
N GLN A 43 2.87 2.34 -16.68
CA GLN A 43 1.72 3.00 -17.31
C GLN A 43 1.41 4.39 -16.72
N PHE A 44 1.79 4.66 -15.47
CA PHE A 44 1.32 5.84 -14.73
C PHE A 44 2.42 6.79 -14.27
N LEU A 45 3.66 6.32 -14.14
CA LEU A 45 4.75 7.10 -13.54
C LEU A 45 5.70 7.63 -14.60
N ASP A 46 5.99 8.92 -14.51
CA ASP A 46 7.05 9.58 -15.26
C ASP A 46 8.33 9.58 -14.42
N GLY A 47 8.91 8.39 -14.24
CA GLY A 47 10.02 8.13 -13.32
C GLY A 47 10.76 6.83 -13.58
N GLU A 48 11.77 6.55 -12.76
CA GLU A 48 12.55 5.32 -12.89
C GLU A 48 11.92 4.20 -12.07
N ILE A 49 11.75 3.03 -12.69
CA ILE A 49 11.17 1.86 -12.05
C ILE A 49 12.26 0.80 -11.92
N ILE A 50 12.51 0.37 -10.69
CA ILE A 50 13.45 -0.70 -10.37
C ILE A 50 12.63 -1.91 -9.92
N VAL A 51 12.72 -2.99 -10.69
CA VAL A 51 12.15 -4.28 -10.32
C VAL A 51 13.21 -5.06 -9.53
N ALA A 52 12.89 -5.39 -8.28
CA ALA A 52 13.82 -5.98 -7.34
C ALA A 52 13.43 -7.44 -7.03
N GLY A 53 14.41 -8.34 -7.12
CA GLY A 53 14.23 -9.78 -6.91
C GLY A 53 14.55 -10.58 -8.18
N GLY A 54 14.98 -11.83 -7.98
CA GLY A 54 15.40 -12.73 -9.05
C GLY A 54 14.62 -14.05 -9.09
N GLU A 55 13.81 -14.31 -8.08
CA GLU A 55 13.05 -15.55 -7.92
C GLU A 55 11.55 -15.24 -7.90
N LEU A 56 10.78 -15.81 -8.81
CA LEU A 56 9.33 -15.56 -8.89
C LEU A 56 8.55 -16.48 -7.93
N ILE A 57 7.84 -15.88 -6.99
CA ILE A 57 6.82 -16.52 -6.17
C ILE A 57 5.55 -16.62 -7.01
N ARG A 58 5.33 -17.79 -7.63
CA ARG A 58 4.27 -18.00 -8.64
C ARG A 58 2.85 -17.69 -8.15
N SER A 59 2.58 -17.79 -6.85
CA SER A 59 1.25 -17.51 -6.29
C SER A 59 0.90 -16.03 -6.18
N HIS A 60 1.88 -15.11 -6.16
CA HIS A 60 1.65 -13.70 -5.82
C HIS A 60 2.28 -12.67 -6.78
N THR A 61 2.73 -13.09 -7.97
CA THR A 61 3.50 -12.24 -8.93
C THR A 61 4.71 -11.50 -8.35
N ALA A 62 5.08 -11.84 -7.11
CA ALA A 62 6.12 -11.22 -6.33
C ALA A 62 7.46 -11.89 -6.57
N LEU A 63 8.51 -11.10 -6.49
CA LEU A 63 9.89 -11.49 -6.65
C LEU A 63 10.59 -11.48 -5.29
N SER A 64 11.42 -12.49 -5.07
CA SER A 64 12.24 -12.67 -3.88
C SER A 64 13.70 -13.00 -4.24
N GLY A 65 14.48 -13.43 -3.26
CA GLY A 65 15.84 -13.91 -3.44
C GLY A 65 16.89 -12.81 -3.25
N LYS A 66 18.17 -13.20 -3.41
CA LYS A 66 19.32 -12.34 -3.06
C LYS A 66 19.35 -11.01 -3.83
N ALA A 67 18.82 -10.98 -5.06
CA ALA A 67 18.75 -9.76 -5.86
C ALA A 67 17.88 -8.67 -5.20
N LEU A 68 16.82 -9.06 -4.47
CA LEU A 68 16.00 -8.11 -3.70
C LEU A 68 16.83 -7.48 -2.57
N ASP A 69 17.61 -8.31 -1.86
CA ASP A 69 18.51 -7.82 -0.81
C ASP A 69 19.59 -6.90 -1.35
N SER A 70 20.18 -7.21 -2.50
CA SER A 70 21.18 -6.35 -3.13
C SER A 70 20.61 -4.97 -3.46
N VAL A 71 19.38 -4.89 -3.97
CA VAL A 71 18.70 -3.60 -4.23
C VAL A 71 18.44 -2.85 -2.92
N ILE A 72 17.90 -3.51 -1.89
CA ILE A 72 17.66 -2.91 -0.58
C ILE A 72 18.98 -2.40 0.04
N GLN A 73 20.09 -3.11 -0.16
CA GLN A 73 21.41 -2.72 0.30
C GLN A 73 21.98 -1.52 -0.47
N GLN A 74 21.87 -1.54 -1.79
CA GLN A 74 22.45 -0.54 -2.68
C GLN A 74 21.74 0.83 -2.62
N PHE A 75 20.42 0.85 -2.45
CA PHE A 75 19.66 2.09 -2.47
C PHE A 75 19.30 2.59 -1.06
N THR A 76 19.40 3.90 -0.86
CA THR A 76 18.77 4.57 0.29
C THR A 76 17.26 4.65 0.05
N ILE A 77 16.46 4.07 0.94
CA ILE A 77 15.00 4.05 0.82
C ILE A 77 14.45 5.24 1.61
N ASN A 78 13.84 6.20 0.91
CA ASN A 78 13.23 7.37 1.57
C ASN A 78 11.89 6.99 2.19
N HIS A 79 11.05 6.29 1.42
CA HIS A 79 9.73 5.85 1.86
C HIS A 79 9.57 4.36 1.59
N CYS A 80 9.04 3.64 2.57
CA CYS A 80 8.66 2.23 2.45
C CYS A 80 7.17 2.11 2.76
N ILE A 81 6.41 1.48 1.86
CA ILE A 81 5.03 1.08 2.11
C ILE A 81 4.91 -0.44 2.06
N LEU A 82 4.29 -1.01 3.08
CA LEU A 82 4.00 -2.44 3.15
C LEU A 82 2.56 -2.67 3.60
N GLU A 83 1.89 -3.62 2.98
CA GLU A 83 0.69 -4.21 3.56
C GLU A 83 1.10 -5.18 4.67
N ALA A 84 0.41 -5.08 5.80
CA ALA A 84 0.68 -5.92 6.97
C ALA A 84 -0.61 -6.20 7.75
N SER A 85 -0.50 -7.15 8.66
CA SER A 85 -1.50 -7.53 9.64
C SER A 85 -0.89 -7.49 11.04
N ILE A 86 -1.73 -7.31 12.07
CA ILE A 86 -1.35 -7.45 13.48
C ILE A 86 -2.04 -8.70 13.99
N THR A 87 -1.27 -9.67 14.50
CA THR A 87 -1.84 -10.96 14.93
C THR A 87 -2.28 -10.99 16.38
N ASP A 88 -1.78 -10.08 17.20
CA ASP A 88 -2.01 -10.05 18.63
C ASP A 88 -1.87 -8.63 19.19
N SER A 89 -2.13 -8.50 20.48
CA SER A 89 -1.99 -7.24 21.21
C SER A 89 -0.54 -6.78 21.36
N SER A 90 0.46 -7.60 21.01
CA SER A 90 1.87 -7.22 21.12
C SER A 90 2.29 -6.24 20.03
N GLY A 91 1.51 -6.10 18.95
CA GLY A 91 1.83 -5.17 17.87
C GLY A 91 2.86 -5.69 16.88
N ILE A 92 3.09 -7.01 16.84
CA ILE A 92 3.90 -7.65 15.80
C ILE A 92 3.21 -7.49 14.44
N LEU A 93 3.99 -7.04 13.46
CA LEU A 93 3.55 -6.88 12.07
C LEU A 93 3.90 -8.14 11.29
N ASN A 94 2.90 -8.69 10.60
CA ASN A 94 3.02 -9.91 9.81
C ASN A 94 2.49 -9.73 8.39
N ILE A 95 3.00 -10.55 7.49
CA ILE A 95 2.52 -10.70 6.11
C ILE A 95 2.11 -12.15 5.86
N ASP A 96 1.25 -12.36 4.87
CA ASP A 96 0.76 -13.68 4.43
C ASP A 96 1.76 -14.42 3.52
N GLN A 97 2.89 -13.80 3.18
CA GLN A 97 3.95 -14.39 2.34
C GLN A 97 5.30 -14.50 3.09
N PRO A 98 5.55 -15.60 3.83
CA PRO A 98 6.75 -15.76 4.66
C PRO A 98 8.09 -15.62 3.93
N LEU A 99 8.15 -16.00 2.64
CA LEU A 99 9.35 -15.87 1.81
C LEU A 99 9.83 -14.42 1.65
N LEU A 100 8.94 -13.44 1.81
CA LEU A 100 9.25 -12.02 1.70
C LEU A 100 9.60 -11.37 3.04
N ALA A 101 9.36 -12.07 4.15
CA ALA A 101 9.37 -11.46 5.48
C ALA A 101 10.73 -10.86 5.84
N SER A 102 11.81 -11.63 5.64
CA SER A 102 13.17 -11.17 5.94
C SER A 102 13.62 -9.99 5.06
N HIS A 103 13.15 -9.94 3.81
CA HIS A 103 13.44 -8.85 2.89
C HIS A 103 12.72 -7.56 3.33
N TYR A 104 11.45 -7.67 3.72
CA TYR A 104 10.64 -6.54 4.17
C TYR A 104 11.06 -6.00 5.52
N GLN A 105 11.50 -6.86 6.43
CA GLN A 105 12.13 -6.43 7.68
C GLN A 105 13.35 -5.56 7.41
N ARG A 106 14.27 -6.01 6.55
CA ARG A 106 15.44 -5.21 6.13
C ARG A 106 15.04 -3.89 5.47
N CYS A 107 13.96 -3.89 4.69
CA CYS A 107 13.44 -2.68 4.08
C CYS A 107 12.89 -1.69 5.11
N LEU A 108 12.11 -2.17 6.09
CA LEU A 108 11.64 -1.37 7.22
C LEU A 108 12.79 -0.81 8.06
N ASP A 109 13.84 -1.60 8.30
CA ASP A 109 14.98 -1.15 9.09
C ASP A 109 15.76 -0.02 8.39
N LYS A 110 15.87 -0.07 7.07
CA LYS A 110 16.64 0.94 6.28
C LYS A 110 15.84 2.16 5.85
N ALA A 111 14.52 2.10 5.82
CA ALA A 111 13.69 3.19 5.31
C ALA A 111 13.68 4.39 6.26
N GLN A 112 13.76 5.60 5.69
CA GLN A 112 13.70 6.85 6.47
C GLN A 112 12.28 7.17 6.96
N ASN A 113 11.27 6.75 6.20
CA ASN A 113 9.86 6.88 6.53
C ASN A 113 9.13 5.56 6.18
N LYS A 114 8.49 4.96 7.17
CA LYS A 114 7.92 3.61 7.13
C LYS A 114 6.42 3.71 7.29
N THR A 115 5.70 3.16 6.32
CA THR A 115 4.24 3.10 6.37
C THR A 115 3.76 1.66 6.30
N ALA A 116 2.90 1.30 7.26
CA ALA A 116 2.14 0.07 7.22
C ALA A 116 0.69 0.36 6.79
N ILE A 117 0.15 -0.48 5.90
CA ILE A 117 -1.28 -0.50 5.57
C ILE A 117 -1.89 -1.73 6.22
N ILE A 118 -2.87 -1.53 7.09
CA ILE A 118 -3.54 -2.61 7.84
C ILE A 118 -5.04 -2.56 7.54
N THR A 119 -5.51 -3.54 6.78
CA THR A 119 -6.83 -3.46 6.09
C THR A 119 -7.78 -4.59 6.45
N HIS A 120 -7.25 -5.60 7.12
CA HIS A 120 -7.96 -6.79 7.56
C HIS A 120 -7.58 -7.09 9.00
N LEU A 121 -8.53 -7.68 9.72
CA LEU A 121 -8.27 -8.32 11.00
C LEU A 121 -7.43 -9.58 10.75
N PRO A 122 -6.68 -10.05 11.74
CA PRO A 122 -5.82 -11.22 11.60
C PRO A 122 -6.65 -12.41 11.12
N ILE A 123 -6.30 -12.87 9.93
CA ILE A 123 -6.82 -14.11 9.37
C ILE A 123 -5.93 -15.20 9.95
N GLN A 124 -6.53 -16.32 10.38
CA GLN A 124 -5.78 -17.55 10.68
C GLN A 124 -5.20 -18.10 9.37
N ALA A 125 -4.14 -17.46 8.88
CA ALA A 125 -3.37 -17.95 7.75
C ALA A 125 -2.53 -19.14 8.19
N SER A 126 -2.41 -20.15 7.32
CA SER A 126 -1.62 -21.35 7.59
C SER A 126 -0.12 -21.08 7.75
N ALA A 127 0.36 -19.96 7.19
CA ALA A 127 1.73 -19.48 7.38
C ALA A 127 1.75 -17.96 7.34
N ILE A 128 2.43 -17.35 8.31
CA ILE A 128 2.66 -15.91 8.38
C ILE A 128 4.16 -15.63 8.49
N GLY A 129 4.58 -14.51 7.93
CA GLY A 129 5.95 -14.00 8.03
C GLY A 129 6.00 -12.75 8.88
N THR A 130 6.82 -12.73 9.93
CA THR A 130 7.02 -11.55 10.76
C THR A 130 7.96 -10.56 10.07
N ILE A 131 7.53 -9.31 9.93
CA ILE A 131 8.30 -8.25 9.27
C ILE A 131 8.82 -7.19 10.25
N GLY A 132 8.30 -7.13 11.48
CA GLY A 132 8.73 -6.16 12.47
C GLY A 132 7.68 -5.88 13.54
N HIS A 133 7.79 -4.73 14.18
CA HIS A 133 6.91 -4.27 15.25
C HIS A 133 6.28 -2.92 14.92
N LEU A 134 5.07 -2.69 15.42
CA LEU A 134 4.30 -1.46 15.19
C LEU A 134 5.08 -0.18 15.59
N SER A 135 5.86 -0.24 16.66
CA SER A 135 6.71 0.89 17.10
C SER A 135 7.78 1.29 16.08
N GLN A 136 8.15 0.39 15.15
CA GLN A 136 9.09 0.72 14.08
C GLN A 136 8.44 1.51 12.95
N VAL A 137 7.12 1.63 12.91
CA VAL A 137 6.36 2.27 11.82
C VAL A 137 6.07 3.73 12.16
N ASP A 138 6.24 4.60 11.17
CA ASP A 138 6.00 6.04 11.32
C ASP A 138 4.54 6.39 11.05
N ASN A 139 3.96 5.75 10.04
CA ASN A 139 2.60 6.01 9.58
C ASN A 139 1.82 4.71 9.41
N LEU A 140 0.57 4.69 9.86
CA LEU A 140 -0.31 3.56 9.69
C LEU A 140 -1.60 3.98 9.00
N VAL A 141 -1.96 3.28 7.93
CA VAL A 141 -3.18 3.51 7.16
C VAL A 141 -4.12 2.33 7.35
N THR A 142 -5.33 2.59 7.81
CA THR A 142 -6.28 1.52 8.13
C THR A 142 -7.72 1.88 7.76
N ASN A 143 -8.56 0.87 7.49
CA ASN A 143 -9.99 1.06 7.27
C ASN A 143 -10.75 1.17 8.59
N ARG A 144 -12.04 1.54 8.51
CA ARG A 144 -12.87 1.72 9.70
C ARG A 144 -12.97 0.49 10.60
N GLY A 145 -13.19 -0.70 10.02
CA GLY A 145 -13.37 -1.93 10.80
C GLY A 145 -12.12 -2.32 11.60
N VAL A 146 -10.94 -2.22 10.99
CA VAL A 146 -9.67 -2.48 11.68
C VAL A 146 -9.36 -1.37 12.69
N ASN A 147 -9.68 -0.11 12.36
CA ASN A 147 -9.52 0.99 13.30
C ASN A 147 -10.33 0.77 14.59
N GLU A 148 -11.62 0.42 14.47
CA GLU A 148 -12.48 0.17 15.64
C GLU A 148 -11.93 -0.94 16.54
N HIS A 149 -11.23 -1.92 15.97
CA HIS A 149 -10.62 -3.01 16.73
C HIS A 149 -9.29 -2.63 17.41
N TYR A 150 -8.42 -1.89 16.70
CA TYR A 150 -7.06 -1.59 17.18
C TYR A 150 -6.87 -0.19 17.76
N GLN A 151 -7.90 0.65 17.78
CA GLN A 151 -7.79 2.06 18.19
C GLN A 151 -7.10 2.25 19.54
N GLN A 152 -7.45 1.43 20.54
CA GLN A 152 -6.84 1.50 21.87
C GLN A 152 -5.36 1.13 21.82
N GLN A 153 -5.01 0.00 21.20
CA GLN A 153 -3.63 -0.45 21.04
C GLN A 153 -2.77 0.57 20.27
N LEU A 154 -3.30 1.19 19.22
CA LEU A 154 -2.61 2.24 18.46
C LEU A 154 -2.34 3.46 19.34
N PHE A 155 -3.31 3.88 20.15
CA PHE A 155 -3.15 5.00 21.08
C PHE A 155 -2.12 4.70 22.17
N GLU A 156 -2.14 3.49 22.73
CA GLU A 156 -1.15 3.01 23.72
C GLU A 156 0.26 2.88 23.12
N SER A 157 0.36 2.70 21.80
CA SER A 157 1.63 2.64 21.05
C SER A 157 2.09 4.02 20.56
N ASP A 158 1.64 5.11 21.20
CA ASP A 158 1.96 6.49 20.86
C ASP A 158 1.57 6.95 19.46
N PHE A 159 0.59 6.30 18.82
CA PHE A 159 0.04 6.83 17.58
C PHE A 159 -1.00 7.93 17.85
N SER A 160 -1.10 8.85 16.89
CA SER A 160 -2.10 9.92 16.84
C SER A 160 -2.79 9.94 15.49
N ILE A 161 -4.10 10.17 15.47
CA ILE A 161 -4.85 10.30 14.21
C ILE A 161 -4.46 11.61 13.53
N ARG A 162 -3.95 11.54 12.30
CA ARG A 162 -3.59 12.70 11.46
C ARG A 162 -4.67 13.02 10.44
N TYR A 163 -5.33 11.99 9.93
CA TYR A 163 -6.40 12.13 8.96
C TYR A 163 -7.45 11.05 9.21
N THR A 164 -8.71 11.41 9.05
CA THR A 164 -9.82 10.47 9.07
C THR A 164 -10.89 10.92 8.08
N ASN A 165 -11.55 9.94 7.48
CA ASN A 165 -12.84 10.12 6.84
C ASN A 165 -13.73 8.91 7.15
N ASN A 166 -14.90 8.85 6.52
CA ASN A 166 -15.89 7.79 6.80
C ASN A 166 -15.39 6.35 6.52
N GLU A 167 -14.29 6.18 5.78
CA GLU A 167 -13.82 4.88 5.28
C GLU A 167 -12.42 4.50 5.81
N CYS A 168 -11.55 5.47 6.12
CA CYS A 168 -10.21 5.16 6.62
C CYS A 168 -9.62 6.23 7.55
N PHE A 169 -8.67 5.75 8.35
CA PHE A 169 -7.88 6.47 9.31
C PHE A 169 -6.41 6.42 8.91
N THR A 170 -5.71 7.54 9.09
CA THR A 170 -4.25 7.60 9.04
C THR A 170 -3.73 8.03 10.38
N TRP A 171 -2.90 7.17 10.96
CA TRP A 171 -2.22 7.33 12.22
C TRP A 171 -0.76 7.68 11.96
N ALA A 172 -0.16 8.50 12.81
CA ALA A 172 1.28 8.73 12.83
C ALA A 172 1.83 8.61 14.25
N ASN A 173 3.01 8.00 14.37
CA ASN A 173 3.72 7.86 15.63
C ASN A 173 4.16 9.26 16.12
N ARG A 174 3.85 9.58 17.39
CA ARG A 174 4.13 10.88 18.01
C ARG A 174 5.62 11.16 18.16
N GLU A 175 6.45 10.14 18.35
CA GLU A 175 7.90 10.32 18.50
C GLU A 175 8.57 10.81 17.21
N ASN A 176 7.99 10.47 16.05
CA ASN A 176 8.48 10.89 14.74
C ASN A 176 7.66 12.03 14.12
N ASP A 177 6.96 12.82 14.94
CA ASP A 177 6.24 14.01 14.49
C ASP A 177 7.20 15.12 14.03
N ARG A 178 7.75 14.97 12.82
CA ARG A 178 8.56 15.98 12.13
C ARG A 178 7.72 17.14 11.57
N GLY A 179 6.58 17.45 12.20
CA GLY A 179 5.84 18.68 11.92
C GLY A 179 5.27 18.76 10.49
N ILE A 180 4.68 17.67 9.97
CA ILE A 180 3.84 17.75 8.77
C ILE A 180 2.61 18.59 9.14
N LYS A 181 2.70 19.92 8.94
CA LYS A 181 1.65 20.88 9.27
C LYS A 181 0.37 20.49 8.53
N GLY A 182 -0.73 20.32 9.29
CA GLY A 182 -2.06 19.88 8.81
C GLY A 182 -2.70 20.71 7.68
N HIS A 183 -2.05 21.78 7.19
CA HIS A 183 -2.48 22.55 6.02
C HIS A 183 -2.41 21.76 4.69
N LEU A 184 -1.50 20.78 4.56
CA LEU A 184 -1.37 19.97 3.34
C LEU A 184 -2.48 18.92 3.20
N CYS A 185 -3.05 18.44 4.32
CA CYS A 185 -4.25 17.58 4.32
C CYS A 185 -5.51 18.31 3.83
N GLN A 186 -5.63 19.62 4.07
CA GLN A 186 -6.76 20.43 3.56
C GLN A 186 -6.66 20.67 2.05
N LEU A 187 -5.46 20.93 1.52
CA LEU A 187 -5.24 21.08 0.07
C LEU A 187 -5.48 19.79 -0.72
N ALA A 188 -5.20 18.62 -0.12
CA ALA A 188 -5.54 17.32 -0.68
C ALA A 188 -7.06 17.13 -0.84
N SER A 189 -7.90 17.76 -0.02
CA SER A 189 -9.37 17.71 -0.23
C SER A 189 -9.85 18.64 -1.36
N ALA A 190 -9.19 19.79 -1.56
CA ALA A 190 -9.62 20.84 -2.48
C ALA A 190 -9.23 20.59 -3.95
N ARG A 191 -8.02 20.08 -4.22
CA ARG A 191 -7.60 19.72 -5.61
C ARG A 191 -8.29 18.46 -6.15
N TRP A 192 -8.88 17.67 -5.25
CA TRP A 192 -9.51 16.38 -5.55
C TRP A 192 -10.91 16.46 -6.15
N VAL A 193 -11.63 17.57 -5.97
CA VAL A 193 -12.94 17.78 -6.62
C VAL A 193 -12.79 17.88 -8.15
N SER A 194 -11.63 18.33 -8.64
CA SER A 194 -11.39 18.51 -10.08
C SER A 194 -10.91 17.26 -10.82
N TYR A 195 -10.33 16.26 -10.14
CA TYR A 195 -9.80 15.04 -10.79
C TYR A 195 -10.81 13.89 -10.87
N ARG A 196 -12.06 14.11 -10.42
CA ARG A 196 -13.13 13.12 -10.48
C ARG A 196 -13.79 13.15 -11.86
N LEU A 197 -13.53 12.15 -12.71
CA LEU A 197 -14.54 11.33 -13.44
C LEU A 197 -13.96 10.47 -14.57
N ASN A 198 -12.91 10.88 -15.29
CA ASN A 198 -12.59 10.23 -16.58
C ASN A 198 -11.63 9.02 -16.53
N SER A 199 -10.71 8.94 -15.57
CA SER A 199 -9.65 7.89 -15.60
C SER A 199 -9.96 6.68 -14.73
N PHE A 200 -10.59 6.87 -13.57
CA PHE A 200 -10.91 5.78 -12.62
C PHE A 200 -12.03 4.84 -13.12
N GLN A 201 -13.01 5.34 -13.89
CA GLN A 201 -14.04 4.49 -14.48
C GLN A 201 -13.47 3.54 -15.55
N LYS A 202 -12.43 3.94 -16.29
CA LYS A 202 -11.80 3.07 -17.31
C LYS A 202 -11.04 1.88 -16.72
N ILE A 203 -10.46 2.04 -15.53
CA ILE A 203 -9.64 1.01 -14.87
C ILE A 203 -10.52 -0.14 -14.34
N ILE A 204 -11.62 0.18 -13.64
CA ILE A 204 -12.55 -0.83 -13.12
C ILE A 204 -13.24 -1.60 -14.27
N ILE A 205 -13.54 -0.92 -15.39
CA ILE A 205 -14.14 -1.57 -16.56
C ILE A 205 -13.15 -2.50 -17.28
N ARG A 206 -11.84 -2.17 -17.33
CA ARG A 206 -10.82 -3.03 -17.95
C ARG A 206 -10.48 -4.28 -17.15
N ASP A 207 -10.34 -4.18 -15.83
CA ASP A 207 -10.06 -5.35 -14.97
C ASP A 207 -11.26 -6.31 -14.89
N SER A 208 -12.49 -5.79 -14.98
CA SER A 208 -13.69 -6.63 -15.03
C SER A 208 -13.82 -7.40 -16.36
N LEU A 209 -13.30 -6.85 -17.47
CA LEU A 209 -13.33 -7.49 -18.78
C LEU A 209 -12.23 -8.55 -18.96
N SER A 210 -11.06 -8.38 -18.32
CA SER A 210 -9.97 -9.37 -18.40
C SER A 210 -10.23 -10.61 -17.53
N GLN A 211 -10.90 -10.46 -16.38
CA GLN A 211 -11.32 -11.59 -15.55
C GLN A 211 -12.55 -12.33 -16.12
N ALA A 212 -13.39 -11.65 -16.91
CA ALA A 212 -14.55 -12.28 -17.55
C ALA A 212 -14.18 -13.19 -18.74
N SER A 213 -12.99 -13.05 -19.34
CA SER A 213 -12.55 -13.88 -20.47
C SER A 213 -12.08 -15.29 -20.12
N PHE A 214 -12.06 -15.67 -18.84
CA PHE A 214 -11.55 -16.99 -18.40
C PHE A 214 -12.62 -17.98 -17.91
N LEU A 215 -13.90 -17.62 -17.94
CA LEU A 215 -14.99 -18.57 -17.64
C LEU A 215 -15.66 -19.00 -18.95
N GLY A 216 -15.39 -20.25 -19.33
CA GLY A 216 -15.92 -20.92 -20.50
C GLY A 216 -17.44 -20.89 -20.59
N ARG A 217 -17.93 -20.88 -21.83
CA ARG A 217 -19.34 -20.95 -22.21
C ARG A 217 -20.04 -22.11 -21.50
N SER A 218 -21.08 -21.82 -20.72
CA SER A 218 -22.11 -22.80 -20.35
C SER A 218 -23.26 -22.74 -21.37
N PRO A 219 -23.72 -23.87 -21.94
CA PRO A 219 -24.76 -23.91 -22.95
C PRO A 219 -26.15 -23.96 -22.30
N ALA A 220 -26.57 -22.89 -21.65
CA ALA A 220 -27.98 -22.70 -21.27
C ALA A 220 -28.26 -21.21 -21.07
N GLY A 221 -29.16 -20.66 -21.88
CA GLY A 221 -29.46 -19.23 -21.97
C GLY A 221 -30.18 -18.66 -20.75
N HIS A 222 -29.44 -18.42 -19.67
CA HIS A 222 -29.91 -17.62 -18.55
C HIS A 222 -29.02 -16.38 -18.36
N ARG A 223 -29.61 -15.19 -18.56
CA ARG A 223 -28.98 -13.91 -18.22
C ARG A 223 -28.78 -13.86 -16.71
N LEU A 224 -27.55 -14.05 -16.24
CA LEU A 224 -27.17 -13.67 -14.88
C LEU A 224 -27.16 -12.13 -14.80
N PHE A 225 -28.19 -11.56 -14.18
CA PHE A 225 -28.08 -10.25 -13.54
C PHE A 225 -27.22 -10.41 -12.28
N MET A 226 -25.97 -9.95 -12.31
CA MET A 226 -25.18 -9.81 -11.08
C MET A 226 -25.53 -8.48 -10.39
N PRO A 227 -25.89 -8.47 -9.10
CA PRO A 227 -26.01 -7.24 -8.35
C PRO A 227 -24.62 -6.72 -7.96
N LEU A 228 -24.29 -5.48 -8.35
CA LEU A 228 -23.16 -4.74 -7.78
C LEU A 228 -23.40 -4.52 -6.29
N LYS A 229 -22.79 -5.34 -5.43
CA LYS A 229 -22.57 -5.06 -4.02
C LYS A 229 -21.09 -5.18 -3.70
N TRP A 230 -20.34 -4.13 -4.02
CA TRP A 230 -19.00 -3.91 -3.47
C TRP A 230 -19.14 -3.16 -2.14
N ARG A 231 -19.38 -3.89 -1.06
CA ARG A 231 -19.28 -3.38 0.32
C ARG A 231 -18.48 -4.41 1.11
N GLY A 232 -17.27 -4.08 1.55
CA GLY A 232 -16.57 -4.94 2.51
C GLY A 232 -15.10 -4.65 2.80
N LEU A 233 -14.24 -4.44 1.79
CA LEU A 233 -12.78 -4.53 2.02
C LEU A 233 -11.91 -3.45 1.34
N ALA A 234 -12.50 -2.47 0.67
CA ALA A 234 -11.71 -1.48 -0.06
C ALA A 234 -11.38 -0.26 0.81
N LEU A 235 -10.09 -0.02 1.10
CA LEU A 235 -9.63 1.30 1.50
C LEU A 235 -10.06 2.32 0.45
N ALA A 236 -10.75 3.38 0.88
CA ALA A 236 -11.25 4.38 -0.05
C ALA A 236 -10.07 5.06 -0.78
N PRO A 237 -10.14 5.23 -2.12
CA PRO A 237 -9.10 5.90 -2.91
C PRO A 237 -8.69 7.27 -2.36
N ARG A 238 -9.61 7.96 -1.67
CA ARG A 238 -9.39 9.28 -1.05
C ARG A 238 -8.34 9.24 0.08
N CYS A 239 -8.19 8.11 0.77
CA CYS A 239 -7.26 7.98 1.88
C CYS A 239 -5.84 7.67 1.43
N LEU A 240 -5.68 6.74 0.47
CA LEU A 240 -4.38 6.47 -0.15
C LEU A 240 -3.82 7.74 -0.79
N ALA A 241 -4.69 8.56 -1.37
CA ALA A 241 -4.34 9.86 -1.88
C ALA A 241 -3.98 10.89 -0.81
N ALA A 242 -4.76 10.99 0.27
CA ALA A 242 -4.43 11.88 1.39
C ALA A 242 -3.06 11.51 2.00
N TRP A 243 -2.79 10.21 2.14
CA TRP A 243 -1.49 9.70 2.58
C TRP A 243 -0.36 9.98 1.56
N ALA A 244 -0.57 9.74 0.27
CA ALA A 244 0.41 10.09 -0.77
C ALA A 244 0.73 11.60 -0.77
N MET A 245 -0.27 12.43 -0.47
CA MET A 245 -0.12 13.87 -0.27
C MET A 245 0.63 14.24 1.03
N MET A 246 0.53 13.42 2.09
CA MET A 246 1.34 13.60 3.30
C MET A 246 2.80 13.22 3.08
N ILE A 247 3.10 12.24 2.23
CA ILE A 247 4.47 11.99 1.76
C ILE A 247 4.99 13.16 0.93
N LEU A 248 4.17 13.70 0.02
CA LEU A 248 4.50 14.88 -0.77
C LEU A 248 4.81 16.14 0.07
N ALA A 249 4.37 16.16 1.33
CA ALA A 249 4.49 17.28 2.26
C ALA A 249 5.75 17.23 3.15
N ALA A 250 6.43 16.08 3.20
CA ALA A 250 7.61 15.83 4.02
C ALA A 250 8.90 15.87 3.18
#